data_AF-A0A841Q1C3-F1
#
_entry.id   AF-A0A841Q1C3-F1
#
_cell.length_a   1.000
_cell.length_b   1.000
_cell.length_c   1.000
_cell.angle_alpha   90.00
_cell.angle_beta   90.00
_cell.angle_gamma   90.00
#
_symmetry.space_group_name_H-M   'P 1'
#
loop_
_entity.id
_entity.type
_entity.pdbx_description
1 polymer ?
#
loop_
_entity_poly.entity_id
_entity_poly.type
_entity_poly.pdbx_seq_one_letter_code
_entity_poly.pdbx_strand_id
1 'polypeptide(L)'
;MRNDDSIFFKKLNPEARRRLIEKESKYQVVNTETGEIIQNYKPAPVVPYNQKQSYDKFSELRQHHKENGGFVLALCEEGQHVGERLENLTQAEYALLMVVGTYAAYPVDGNVFCYLRHDNGRYISKKGLVELLNIAERTFRQFYGKLISNEIIEENEDGEKLAINPMYFFRGDLDTIKPFAGDMKSIRIYRQTIRDLNKKFTGKSRKQLGLVYAVLPFVHFRYNILCANPSENYTDDVTPLSLGTLAEFLGYGDPKKLRQALRGIRVNGRPVFQFVEDDKDVRKRKIIVNPKVMFGGNSEALESISALFNESN
;
A
#
# COMPACT_ATOMS: atom_id res chain seq x y z
N MET A 1 25.77 19.55 -2.20
CA MET A 1 24.59 19.56 -1.31
C MET A 1 23.98 18.16 -1.37
N ARG A 2 23.82 17.45 -0.25
CA ARG A 2 23.11 16.16 -0.28
C ARG A 2 21.64 16.44 -0.57
N ASN A 3 20.99 15.55 -1.32
CA ASN A 3 19.61 15.76 -1.81
C ASN A 3 18.60 15.92 -0.65
N ASP A 4 18.94 15.39 0.53
CA ASP A 4 18.11 15.45 1.74
C ASP A 4 18.12 16.82 2.44
N ASP A 5 19.24 17.56 2.37
CA ASP A 5 19.34 18.91 2.94
C ASP A 5 18.40 19.89 2.22
N SER A 6 18.31 19.77 0.88
CA SER A 6 17.44 20.59 0.01
C SER A 6 15.96 20.52 0.38
N ILE A 7 15.49 19.35 0.83
CA ILE A 7 14.09 19.10 1.15
C ILE A 7 13.76 19.65 2.55
N PHE A 8 14.69 19.56 3.50
CA PHE A 8 14.55 20.16 4.82
C PHE A 8 14.36 21.68 4.75
N PHE A 9 15.16 22.37 3.93
CA PHE A 9 15.04 23.81 3.70
C PHE A 9 13.69 24.24 3.11
N LYS A 10 13.02 23.37 2.35
CA LYS A 10 11.70 23.66 1.75
C LYS A 10 10.53 23.54 2.74
N LYS A 11 10.72 22.85 3.87
CA LYS A 11 9.66 22.61 4.88
C LYS A 11 9.73 23.55 6.08
N LEU A 12 10.78 24.37 6.19
CA LEU A 12 10.87 25.40 7.23
C LEU A 12 9.81 26.48 6.98
N ASN A 13 9.17 26.94 8.06
CA ASN A 13 8.31 28.13 7.96
C ASN A 13 9.16 29.34 7.49
N PRO A 14 8.53 30.36 6.87
CA PRO A 14 9.27 31.48 6.28
C PRO A 14 10.18 32.22 7.27
N GLU A 15 9.78 32.31 8.53
CA GLU A 15 10.50 33.02 9.59
C GLU A 15 11.75 32.25 10.06
N ALA A 16 11.64 30.94 10.25
CA ALA A 16 12.74 30.04 10.57
C ALA A 16 13.75 29.96 9.43
N ARG A 17 13.27 29.93 8.18
CA ARG A 17 14.11 29.98 6.98
C ARG A 17 14.88 31.30 6.91
N ARG A 18 14.23 32.44 7.18
CA ARG A 18 14.88 33.76 7.22
C ARG A 18 15.95 33.82 8.31
N ARG A 19 15.66 33.37 9.53
CA ARG A 19 16.64 33.29 10.65
C ARG A 19 17.84 32.39 10.35
N LEU A 20 17.64 31.30 9.61
CA LEU A 20 18.73 30.39 9.21
C LEU A 20 19.65 31.05 8.18
N ILE A 21 19.06 31.67 7.15
CA ILE A 21 19.81 32.44 6.14
C ILE A 21 20.59 33.60 6.79
N GLU A 22 19.97 34.29 7.76
CA GLU A 22 20.62 35.38 8.52
C GLU A 22 21.75 34.90 9.45
N LYS A 23 21.71 33.66 9.91
CA LYS A 23 22.82 33.04 10.66
C LYS A 23 23.90 32.54 9.71
N GLU A 24 23.55 31.97 8.56
CA GLU A 24 24.49 31.51 7.53
C GLU A 24 25.34 32.66 6.97
N SER A 25 24.80 33.89 6.93
CA SER A 25 25.55 35.08 6.49
C SER A 25 26.50 35.66 7.54
N LYS A 26 26.43 35.23 8.80
CA LYS A 26 27.18 35.82 9.93
C LYS A 26 28.41 35.03 10.37
N TYR A 27 28.55 33.77 9.97
CA TYR A 27 29.67 32.93 10.40
C TYR A 27 30.53 32.51 9.20
N GLN A 28 31.76 33.02 9.17
CA GLN A 28 32.77 32.70 8.17
C GLN A 28 33.90 31.92 8.82
N VAL A 29 34.38 30.88 8.13
CA VAL A 29 35.61 30.19 8.47
C VAL A 29 36.75 30.99 7.84
N VAL A 30 37.60 31.55 8.70
CA VAL A 30 38.77 32.36 8.31
C VAL A 30 40.04 31.60 8.61
N ASN A 31 41.02 31.72 7.72
CA ASN A 31 42.39 31.29 7.96
C ASN A 31 43.00 32.21 9.03
N THR A 32 43.43 31.64 10.15
CA THR A 32 43.97 32.43 11.28
C THR A 32 45.35 33.03 11.02
N GLU A 33 46.08 32.52 10.01
CA GLU A 33 47.41 33.02 9.65
C GLU A 33 47.35 34.07 8.53
N THR A 34 46.43 33.93 7.57
CA THR A 34 46.34 34.83 6.40
C THR A 34 45.17 35.81 6.44
N GLY A 35 44.19 35.60 7.32
CA GLY A 35 42.98 36.42 7.40
C GLY A 35 41.96 36.16 6.28
N GLU A 36 42.23 35.23 5.37
CA GLU A 36 41.36 34.94 4.22
C GLU A 36 40.14 34.10 4.61
N ILE A 37 38.98 34.41 4.02
CA ILE A 37 37.75 33.64 4.20
C ILE A 37 37.83 32.36 3.36
N ILE A 38 37.91 31.21 4.03
CA ILE A 38 38.03 29.89 3.39
C ILE A 38 36.65 29.36 2.99
N GLN A 39 35.63 29.52 3.84
CA GLN A 39 34.29 29.00 3.59
C GLN A 39 33.25 29.66 4.51
N ASN A 40 31.99 29.77 4.06
CA ASN A 40 30.88 30.13 4.95
C ASN A 40 30.50 28.92 5.84
N TYR A 41 30.45 29.12 7.15
CA TYR A 41 30.07 28.09 8.11
C TYR A 41 28.56 27.82 8.01
N LYS A 42 28.18 26.55 7.80
CA LYS A 42 26.78 26.12 7.82
C LYS A 42 26.47 25.44 9.16
N PRO A 43 25.87 26.14 10.14
CA PRO A 43 25.40 25.48 11.34
C PRO A 43 24.30 24.48 10.96
N ALA A 44 24.52 23.20 11.23
CA ALA A 44 23.44 22.23 11.19
C ALA A 44 22.38 22.67 12.23
N PRO A 45 21.08 22.71 11.86
CA PRO A 45 20.05 23.06 12.82
C PRO A 45 20.10 22.07 13.99
N VAL A 46 20.09 22.59 15.22
CA VAL A 46 19.88 21.76 16.42
C VAL A 46 18.42 21.32 16.40
N VAL A 47 18.17 20.18 15.79
CA VAL A 47 16.85 19.56 15.74
C VAL A 47 16.62 18.88 17.10
N PRO A 48 15.55 19.24 17.84
CA PRO A 48 15.18 18.55 19.07
C PRO A 48 15.11 17.03 18.86
N TYR A 49 15.55 16.25 19.85
CA TYR A 49 15.66 14.79 19.74
C TYR A 49 14.36 14.10 19.28
N ASN A 50 13.21 14.57 19.77
CA ASN A 50 11.88 14.10 19.35
C ASN A 50 11.57 14.41 17.87
N GLN A 51 12.00 15.55 17.34
CA GLN A 51 11.88 15.86 15.92
C GLN A 51 12.79 14.94 15.09
N LYS A 52 14.02 14.67 15.55
CA LYS A 52 14.93 13.74 14.88
C LYS A 52 14.35 12.32 14.80
N GLN A 53 13.82 11.78 15.90
CA GLN A 53 13.13 10.48 15.88
C GLN A 53 11.90 10.45 14.97
N SER A 54 11.11 11.54 14.92
CA SER A 54 9.97 11.65 14.01
C SER A 54 10.40 11.64 12.54
N TYR A 55 11.50 12.33 12.21
CA TYR A 55 12.13 12.29 10.89
C TYR A 55 12.62 10.89 10.53
N ASP A 56 13.30 10.20 11.46
CA ASP A 56 13.82 8.85 11.24
C ASP A 56 12.66 7.87 10.98
N LYS A 57 11.60 7.88 11.81
CA LYS A 57 10.39 7.07 11.61
C LYS A 57 9.67 7.36 10.29
N PHE A 58 9.57 8.64 9.90
CA PHE A 58 9.00 9.01 8.61
C PHE A 58 9.88 8.52 7.45
N SER A 59 11.20 8.50 7.65
CA SER A 59 12.16 7.97 6.67
C SER A 59 12.00 6.47 6.46
N GLU A 60 11.72 5.70 7.52
CA GLU A 60 11.50 4.25 7.46
C GLU A 60 10.26 3.89 6.66
N LEU A 61 9.12 4.53 6.94
CA LEU A 61 7.89 4.30 6.18
C LEU A 61 8.08 4.65 4.70
N ARG A 62 8.77 5.76 4.41
CA ARG A 62 9.11 6.17 3.04
C ARG A 62 10.04 5.17 2.36
N GLN A 63 11.04 4.67 3.07
CA GLN A 63 11.97 3.66 2.57
C GLN A 63 11.24 2.35 2.27
N HIS A 64 10.38 1.89 3.19
CA HIS A 64 9.51 0.74 2.99
C HIS A 64 8.63 0.91 1.75
N HIS A 65 8.01 2.08 1.56
CA HIS A 65 7.27 2.34 0.32
C HIS A 65 8.16 2.20 -0.92
N LYS A 66 9.37 2.75 -0.91
CA LYS A 66 10.30 2.69 -2.04
C LYS A 66 10.74 1.26 -2.35
N GLU A 67 11.14 0.50 -1.34
CA GLU A 67 11.61 -0.89 -1.48
C GLU A 67 10.56 -1.82 -2.07
N ASN A 68 9.28 -1.56 -1.80
CA ASN A 68 8.18 -2.36 -2.32
C ASN A 68 7.54 -1.75 -3.60
N GLY A 69 8.25 -0.84 -4.30
CA GLY A 69 7.85 -0.28 -5.61
C GLY A 69 6.79 0.82 -5.57
N GLY A 70 6.65 1.48 -4.42
CA GLY A 70 5.54 2.36 -4.11
C GLY A 70 4.24 1.58 -3.84
N PHE A 71 3.18 2.32 -3.56
CA PHE A 71 1.87 1.74 -3.30
C PHE A 71 0.78 2.41 -4.16
N VAL A 72 -0.33 1.72 -4.24
CA VAL A 72 -1.64 2.28 -4.59
C VAL A 72 -2.55 2.11 -3.38
N LEU A 73 -3.54 2.97 -3.27
CA LEU A 73 -4.58 2.88 -2.25
C LEU A 73 -5.71 2.03 -2.83
N ALA A 74 -6.00 0.90 -2.20
CA ALA A 74 -7.20 0.13 -2.50
C ALA A 74 -8.32 0.60 -1.57
N LEU A 75 -9.48 0.90 -2.13
CA LEU A 75 -10.62 1.39 -1.39
C LEU A 75 -11.61 0.26 -1.12
N CYS A 76 -12.12 0.19 0.10
CA CYS A 76 -13.08 -0.80 0.52
C CYS A 76 -14.07 -0.22 1.54
N GLU A 77 -15.25 -0.79 1.58
CA GLU A 77 -16.18 -0.61 2.69
C GLU A 77 -15.73 -1.52 3.84
N GLU A 78 -15.77 -0.98 5.05
CA GLU A 78 -15.25 -1.67 6.23
C GLU A 78 -16.14 -2.85 6.61
N GLY A 79 -15.53 -4.00 6.89
CA GLY A 79 -16.24 -5.21 7.35
C GLY A 79 -17.13 -5.87 6.29
N GLN A 80 -17.30 -5.26 5.11
CA GLN A 80 -18.14 -5.79 4.05
C GLN A 80 -17.35 -6.75 3.16
N HIS A 81 -17.92 -7.92 2.85
CA HIS A 81 -17.24 -8.85 1.96
C HIS A 81 -17.13 -8.27 0.54
N VAL A 82 -15.94 -8.32 -0.05
CA VAL A 82 -15.66 -7.79 -1.40
C VAL A 82 -16.65 -8.30 -2.46
N GLY A 83 -17.13 -9.53 -2.30
CA GLY A 83 -18.09 -10.13 -3.23
C GLY A 83 -19.47 -9.49 -3.22
N GLU A 84 -19.86 -8.73 -2.19
CA GLU A 84 -21.11 -7.97 -2.21
C GLU A 84 -21.04 -6.80 -3.19
N ARG A 85 -19.87 -6.16 -3.29
CA ARG A 85 -19.64 -5.08 -4.26
C ARG A 85 -19.27 -5.60 -5.66
N LEU A 86 -18.68 -6.79 -5.73
CA LEU A 86 -18.11 -7.37 -6.96
C LEU A 86 -18.65 -8.80 -7.21
N GLU A 87 -19.97 -8.97 -7.15
CA GLU A 87 -20.66 -10.28 -7.17
C GLU A 87 -20.30 -11.16 -8.37
N ASN A 88 -20.04 -10.55 -9.53
CA ASN A 88 -19.73 -11.28 -10.76
C ASN A 88 -18.23 -11.62 -10.92
N LEU A 89 -17.36 -11.18 -10.01
CA LEU A 89 -15.94 -11.52 -9.99
C LEU A 89 -15.70 -12.76 -9.13
N THR A 90 -14.94 -13.69 -9.69
CA THR A 90 -14.41 -14.84 -8.96
C THR A 90 -13.21 -14.45 -8.11
N GLN A 91 -12.87 -15.29 -7.14
CA GLN A 91 -11.68 -15.08 -6.32
C GLN A 91 -10.38 -15.00 -7.14
N ALA A 92 -10.26 -15.74 -8.24
CA ALA A 92 -9.10 -15.60 -9.13
C ALA A 92 -9.07 -14.24 -9.85
N GLU A 93 -10.23 -13.66 -10.14
CA GLU A 93 -10.37 -12.33 -10.74
C GLU A 93 -10.10 -11.22 -9.73
N TYR A 94 -10.32 -11.42 -8.42
CA TYR A 94 -9.83 -10.50 -7.39
C TYR A 94 -8.31 -10.35 -7.42
N ALA A 95 -7.57 -11.44 -7.66
CA ALA A 95 -6.12 -11.37 -7.82
C ALA A 95 -5.74 -10.54 -9.06
N LEU A 96 -6.45 -10.75 -10.18
CA LEU A 96 -6.23 -9.98 -11.41
C LEU A 96 -6.53 -8.50 -11.20
N LEU A 97 -7.67 -8.18 -10.59
CA LEU A 97 -8.10 -6.82 -10.27
C LEU A 97 -7.05 -6.10 -9.41
N MET A 98 -6.56 -6.76 -8.36
CA MET A 98 -5.50 -6.22 -7.53
C MET A 98 -4.23 -5.90 -8.35
N VAL A 99 -3.87 -6.76 -9.31
CA VAL A 99 -2.71 -6.51 -10.19
C VAL A 99 -2.97 -5.35 -11.14
N VAL A 100 -4.15 -5.25 -11.75
CA VAL A 100 -4.56 -4.08 -12.56
C VAL A 100 -4.36 -2.79 -11.76
N GLY A 101 -4.88 -2.77 -10.52
CA GLY A 101 -4.76 -1.63 -9.61
C GLY A 101 -3.33 -1.16 -9.40
N THR A 102 -2.34 -2.06 -9.37
CA THR A 102 -0.92 -1.69 -9.20
C THR A 102 -0.37 -0.82 -10.34
N TYR A 103 -1.03 -0.80 -11.50
CA TYR A 103 -0.63 0.02 -12.65
C TYR A 103 -1.29 1.39 -12.70
N ALA A 104 -2.14 1.74 -11.72
CA ALA A 104 -2.66 3.08 -11.55
C ALA A 104 -1.49 4.09 -11.43
N ALA A 105 -1.44 5.04 -12.35
CA ALA A 105 -0.53 6.18 -12.30
C ALA A 105 -1.09 7.29 -11.41
N TYR A 106 -0.25 8.26 -11.06
CA TYR A 106 -0.75 9.50 -10.49
C TYR A 106 -1.69 10.18 -11.49
N PRO A 107 -2.80 10.78 -11.02
CA PRO A 107 -3.63 11.61 -11.86
C PRO A 107 -2.83 12.76 -12.46
N VAL A 108 -3.27 13.22 -13.63
CA VAL A 108 -2.65 14.31 -14.38
C VAL A 108 -3.69 15.42 -14.52
N ASP A 109 -3.24 16.67 -14.55
CA ASP A 109 -4.05 17.83 -14.92
C ASP A 109 -5.30 18.06 -14.04
N GLY A 110 -5.17 17.83 -12.72
CA GLY A 110 -6.24 18.13 -11.75
C GLY A 110 -7.45 17.18 -11.80
N ASN A 111 -7.39 16.14 -12.63
CA ASN A 111 -8.40 15.08 -12.66
C ASN A 111 -8.19 14.09 -11.49
N VAL A 112 -9.24 13.38 -11.08
CA VAL A 112 -9.19 12.27 -10.10
C VAL A 112 -8.95 10.90 -10.75
N PHE A 113 -9.15 10.78 -12.07
CA PHE A 113 -8.94 9.51 -12.78
C PHE A 113 -7.46 9.14 -12.87
N CYS A 114 -7.16 7.88 -12.53
CA CYS A 114 -5.82 7.31 -12.63
C CYS A 114 -5.72 6.47 -13.90
N TYR A 115 -4.90 6.89 -14.88
CA TYR A 115 -4.66 6.05 -16.06
C TYR A 115 -3.69 4.89 -15.74
N LEU A 116 -3.91 3.74 -16.38
CA LEU A 116 -3.00 2.61 -16.31
C LEU A 116 -1.74 2.90 -17.11
N ARG A 117 -0.57 2.84 -16.46
CA ARG A 117 0.74 3.08 -17.08
C ARG A 117 1.79 2.07 -16.65
N HIS A 118 2.69 1.78 -17.58
CA HIS A 118 3.96 1.13 -17.27
C HIS A 118 4.82 2.04 -16.39
N ASP A 119 5.83 1.48 -15.73
CA ASP A 119 6.72 2.27 -14.85
C ASP A 119 7.55 3.30 -15.62
N ASN A 120 7.71 3.14 -16.95
CA ASN A 120 8.32 4.13 -17.84
C ASN A 120 7.36 5.26 -18.26
N GLY A 121 6.13 5.29 -17.72
CA GLY A 121 5.13 6.33 -17.98
C GLY A 121 4.28 6.13 -19.23
N ARG A 122 4.54 5.11 -20.06
CA ARG A 122 3.69 4.81 -21.23
C ARG A 122 2.34 4.22 -20.80
N TYR A 123 1.29 4.59 -21.52
CA TYR A 123 -0.05 4.02 -21.32
C TYR A 123 -0.05 2.51 -21.60
N ILE A 124 -0.83 1.79 -20.80
CA ILE A 124 -1.07 0.35 -21.01
C ILE A 124 -2.28 0.20 -21.91
N SER A 125 -2.09 -0.39 -23.08
CA SER A 125 -3.18 -0.81 -23.96
C SER A 125 -3.83 -2.10 -23.44
N LYS A 126 -5.00 -2.48 -23.98
CA LYS A 126 -5.64 -3.77 -23.68
C LYS A 126 -4.70 -4.96 -23.91
N LYS A 127 -3.96 -4.94 -25.03
CA LYS A 127 -2.96 -5.98 -25.34
C LYS A 127 -1.85 -6.01 -24.30
N GLY A 128 -1.31 -4.85 -23.92
CA GLY A 128 -0.32 -4.77 -22.85
C GLY A 128 -0.86 -5.29 -21.52
N LEU A 129 -2.13 -5.03 -21.21
CA LEU A 129 -2.76 -5.52 -19.99
C LEU A 129 -2.88 -7.05 -19.97
N VAL A 130 -3.22 -7.69 -21.10
CA VAL A 130 -3.21 -9.17 -21.24
C VAL A 130 -1.83 -9.74 -20.86
N GLU A 131 -0.77 -9.15 -21.42
CA GLU A 131 0.61 -9.57 -21.17
C GLU A 131 1.00 -9.41 -19.70
N LEU A 132 0.65 -8.28 -19.07
CA LEU A 132 0.96 -8.00 -17.66
C LEU A 132 0.19 -8.91 -16.69
N LEU A 133 -1.03 -9.29 -17.03
CA LEU A 133 -1.86 -10.21 -16.23
C LEU A 133 -1.42 -11.67 -16.41
N ASN A 134 -0.71 -11.99 -17.50
CA ASN A 134 -0.25 -13.32 -17.86
C ASN A 134 -1.41 -14.34 -17.87
N ILE A 135 -2.41 -14.07 -18.70
CA ILE A 135 -3.60 -14.91 -18.91
C ILE A 135 -3.92 -15.04 -20.41
N ALA A 136 -4.67 -16.07 -20.78
CA ALA A 136 -5.12 -16.25 -22.16
C ALA A 136 -6.10 -15.15 -22.58
N GLU A 137 -6.09 -14.74 -23.85
CA GLU A 137 -6.95 -13.67 -24.38
C GLU A 137 -8.44 -13.90 -24.14
N ARG A 138 -8.90 -15.15 -24.26
CA ARG A 138 -10.30 -15.51 -23.98
C ARG A 138 -10.67 -15.21 -22.52
N THR A 139 -9.80 -15.57 -21.58
CA THR A 139 -9.99 -15.29 -20.15
C THR A 139 -9.95 -13.79 -19.90
N PHE A 140 -9.02 -13.08 -20.53
CA PHE A 140 -8.95 -11.63 -20.46
C PHE A 140 -10.22 -10.96 -20.95
N ARG A 141 -10.77 -11.36 -22.11
CA ARG A 141 -12.00 -10.76 -22.66
C ARG A 141 -13.18 -10.87 -21.69
N GLN A 142 -13.33 -12.02 -21.04
CA GLN A 142 -14.38 -12.24 -20.04
C GLN A 142 -14.15 -11.37 -18.80
N PHE A 143 -12.94 -11.38 -18.24
CA PHE A 143 -12.58 -10.58 -17.08
C PHE A 143 -12.73 -9.07 -17.36
N TYR A 144 -12.22 -8.60 -18.49
CA TYR A 144 -12.27 -7.21 -18.92
C TYR A 144 -13.70 -6.72 -19.10
N GLY A 145 -14.59 -7.55 -19.68
CA GLY A 145 -16.01 -7.22 -19.76
C GLY A 145 -16.64 -6.97 -18.38
N LYS A 146 -16.23 -7.73 -17.36
CA LYS A 146 -16.66 -7.49 -15.97
C LYS A 146 -16.05 -6.20 -15.39
N LEU A 147 -14.81 -5.85 -15.74
CA LEU A 147 -14.22 -4.59 -15.29
C LEU A 147 -14.99 -3.38 -15.82
N ILE A 148 -15.44 -3.44 -17.08
CA ILE A 148 -16.28 -2.40 -17.69
C ILE A 148 -17.67 -2.41 -17.04
N SER A 149 -18.31 -3.57 -16.89
CA SER A 149 -19.68 -3.65 -16.34
C SER A 149 -19.80 -3.21 -14.88
N ASN A 150 -18.72 -3.32 -14.11
CA ASN A 150 -18.64 -2.85 -12.72
C ASN A 150 -18.06 -1.43 -12.60
N GLU A 151 -17.85 -0.74 -13.73
CA GLU A 151 -17.28 0.61 -13.77
C GLU A 151 -15.93 0.71 -13.05
N ILE A 152 -15.14 -0.37 -13.09
CA ILE A 152 -13.80 -0.42 -12.52
C ILE A 152 -12.81 0.21 -13.50
N ILE A 153 -12.94 -0.13 -14.78
CA ILE A 153 -12.17 0.48 -15.87
C ILE A 153 -13.11 1.28 -16.77
N GLU A 154 -12.63 2.44 -17.19
CA GLU A 154 -13.22 3.24 -18.26
C GLU A 154 -12.19 3.41 -19.38
N GLU A 155 -12.68 3.43 -20.61
CA GLU A 155 -11.87 3.72 -21.80
C GLU A 155 -12.07 5.18 -22.17
N ASN A 156 -11.00 5.88 -22.55
CA ASN A 156 -11.17 7.18 -23.19
C ASN A 156 -11.89 7.03 -24.55
N GLU A 157 -12.35 8.14 -25.12
CA GLU A 157 -13.12 8.17 -26.39
C GLU A 157 -12.44 7.39 -27.53
N ASP A 158 -11.11 7.44 -27.63
CA ASP A 158 -10.33 6.74 -28.66
C ASP A 158 -10.04 5.25 -28.33
N GLY A 159 -10.40 4.77 -27.13
CA GLY A 159 -10.17 3.40 -26.67
C GLY A 159 -8.70 3.05 -26.37
N GLU A 160 -7.79 4.02 -26.44
CA GLU A 160 -6.34 3.81 -26.29
C GLU A 160 -5.86 3.86 -24.84
N LYS A 161 -6.56 4.58 -23.97
CA LYS A 161 -6.19 4.83 -22.57
C LYS A 161 -7.22 4.23 -21.66
N LEU A 162 -6.72 3.45 -20.70
CA LEU A 162 -7.54 2.80 -19.68
C LEU A 162 -7.43 3.62 -18.39
N ALA A 163 -8.53 4.19 -17.93
CA ALA A 163 -8.65 4.80 -16.62
C ALA A 163 -9.16 3.78 -15.62
N ILE A 164 -8.64 3.81 -14.38
CA ILE A 164 -9.22 3.06 -13.27
C ILE A 164 -10.03 4.01 -12.40
N ASN A 165 -11.21 3.54 -11.99
CA ASN A 165 -12.09 4.28 -11.12
C ASN A 165 -11.43 4.43 -9.72
N PRO A 166 -11.29 5.67 -9.21
CA PRO A 166 -10.62 5.95 -7.95
C PRO A 166 -11.34 5.34 -6.73
N MET A 167 -12.59 4.90 -6.87
CA MET A 167 -13.35 4.22 -5.81
C MET A 167 -12.93 2.76 -5.62
N TYR A 168 -12.04 2.22 -6.46
CA TYR A 168 -11.44 0.89 -6.30
C TYR A 168 -9.95 0.99 -6.01
N PHE A 169 -9.23 1.70 -6.89
CA PHE A 169 -7.80 1.94 -6.71
C PHE A 169 -7.45 3.38 -7.05
N PHE A 170 -6.68 4.00 -6.18
CA PHE A 170 -6.26 5.37 -6.34
C PHE A 170 -4.77 5.53 -6.05
N ARG A 171 -4.12 6.45 -6.75
CA ARG A 171 -2.73 6.80 -6.49
C ARG A 171 -2.58 8.30 -6.40
N GLY A 172 -2.47 8.82 -5.20
CA GLY A 172 -2.35 10.26 -4.99
C GLY A 172 -2.64 10.62 -3.55
N ASP A 173 -3.05 11.86 -3.36
CA ASP A 173 -3.52 12.38 -2.09
C ASP A 173 -5.00 12.05 -1.90
N LEU A 174 -5.36 11.34 -0.81
CA LEU A 174 -6.74 10.95 -0.53
C LEU A 174 -7.68 12.14 -0.43
N ASP A 175 -7.19 13.32 -0.03
CA ASP A 175 -8.01 14.52 0.07
C ASP A 175 -8.60 14.92 -1.29
N THR A 176 -7.98 14.52 -2.41
CA THR A 176 -8.48 14.78 -3.76
C THR A 176 -9.72 13.96 -4.13
N ILE A 177 -9.90 12.78 -3.51
CA ILE A 177 -11.03 11.89 -3.79
C ILE A 177 -12.02 11.79 -2.63
N LYS A 178 -11.68 12.35 -1.46
CA LYS A 178 -12.51 12.35 -0.26
C LYS A 178 -13.94 12.85 -0.48
N PRO A 179 -14.22 13.88 -1.31
CA PRO A 179 -15.59 14.30 -1.60
C PRO A 179 -16.46 13.22 -2.27
N PHE A 180 -15.83 12.25 -2.93
CA PHE A 180 -16.50 11.18 -3.67
C PHE A 180 -16.44 9.82 -2.96
N ALA A 181 -15.41 9.61 -2.12
CA ALA A 181 -15.14 8.33 -1.46
C ALA A 181 -16.13 7.96 -0.35
N GLY A 182 -16.97 8.90 0.11
CA GLY A 182 -17.93 8.66 1.18
C GLY A 182 -17.25 8.06 2.43
N ASP A 183 -17.80 6.97 2.95
CA ASP A 183 -17.28 6.26 4.13
C ASP A 183 -16.21 5.21 3.79
N MET A 184 -15.84 5.06 2.51
CA MET A 184 -14.83 4.09 2.10
C MET A 184 -13.51 4.33 2.81
N LYS A 185 -12.88 3.23 3.21
CA LYS A 185 -11.55 3.22 3.81
C LYS A 185 -10.53 2.84 2.77
N SER A 186 -9.27 3.13 3.05
CA SER A 186 -8.19 2.78 2.13
C SER A 186 -7.04 2.07 2.81
N ILE A 187 -6.44 1.13 2.09
CA ILE A 187 -5.26 0.39 2.51
C ILE A 187 -4.21 0.52 1.43
N ARG A 188 -2.95 0.76 1.82
CA ARG A 188 -1.83 0.77 0.87
C ARG A 188 -1.56 -0.65 0.43
N ILE A 189 -1.58 -0.90 -0.88
CA ILE A 189 -1.14 -2.13 -1.50
C ILE A 189 0.15 -1.87 -2.27
N TYR A 190 1.17 -2.68 -2.01
CA TYR A 190 2.51 -2.45 -2.57
C TYR A 190 2.68 -3.05 -3.96
N ARG A 191 3.01 -2.18 -4.91
CA ARG A 191 2.92 -2.46 -6.35
C ARG A 191 3.85 -3.57 -6.76
N GLN A 192 5.12 -3.48 -6.39
CA GLN A 192 6.12 -4.48 -6.80
C GLN A 192 5.81 -5.83 -6.16
N THR A 193 5.47 -5.84 -4.87
CA THR A 193 5.14 -7.06 -4.13
C THR A 193 3.96 -7.82 -4.76
N ILE A 194 2.87 -7.13 -5.09
CA ILE A 194 1.71 -7.75 -5.73
C ILE A 194 2.05 -8.27 -7.13
N ARG A 195 2.79 -7.49 -7.93
CA ARG A 195 3.20 -7.93 -9.27
C ARG A 195 4.10 -9.17 -9.21
N ASP A 196 4.99 -9.24 -8.23
CA ASP A 196 5.88 -10.40 -8.05
C ASP A 196 5.14 -11.63 -7.50
N LEU A 197 4.13 -11.44 -6.66
CA LEU A 197 3.19 -12.50 -6.32
C LEU A 197 2.46 -13.01 -7.57
N ASN A 198 1.91 -12.13 -8.40
CA ASN A 198 1.18 -12.54 -9.60
C ASN A 198 2.00 -13.43 -10.54
N LYS A 199 3.30 -13.15 -10.70
CA LYS A 199 4.23 -13.98 -11.50
C LYS A 199 4.35 -15.41 -10.96
N LYS A 200 4.20 -15.61 -9.64
CA LYS A 200 4.32 -16.92 -8.97
C LYS A 200 3.01 -17.71 -8.95
N PHE A 201 1.86 -17.03 -9.10
CA PHE A 201 0.53 -17.65 -9.04
C PHE A 201 -0.14 -17.69 -10.41
N THR A 202 -0.10 -18.85 -11.07
CA THR A 202 -0.71 -19.06 -12.39
C THR A 202 -1.83 -20.10 -12.35
N GLY A 203 -2.74 -20.02 -13.32
CA GLY A 203 -3.85 -20.98 -13.46
C GLY A 203 -4.63 -21.19 -12.16
N LYS A 204 -4.68 -22.43 -11.69
CA LYS A 204 -5.49 -22.84 -10.53
C LYS A 204 -5.02 -22.26 -9.19
N SER A 205 -3.75 -21.87 -9.04
CA SER A 205 -3.27 -21.28 -7.78
C SER A 205 -3.67 -19.82 -7.62
N ARG A 206 -4.05 -19.13 -8.70
CA ARG A 206 -4.39 -17.70 -8.69
C ARG A 206 -5.54 -17.34 -7.72
N LYS A 207 -6.48 -18.26 -7.50
CA LYS A 207 -7.54 -18.11 -6.49
C LYS A 207 -6.98 -17.90 -5.08
N GLN A 208 -5.82 -18.48 -4.75
CA GLN A 208 -5.18 -18.27 -3.46
C GLN A 208 -4.66 -16.84 -3.35
N LEU A 209 -4.04 -16.30 -4.40
CA LEU A 209 -3.62 -14.89 -4.42
C LEU A 209 -4.81 -13.93 -4.25
N GLY A 210 -6.00 -14.32 -4.74
CA GLY A 210 -7.24 -13.57 -4.55
C GLY A 210 -7.65 -13.37 -3.10
N LEU A 211 -7.21 -14.25 -2.18
CA LEU A 211 -7.41 -14.05 -0.74
C LEU A 211 -6.78 -12.74 -0.25
N VAL A 212 -5.68 -12.28 -0.85
CA VAL A 212 -5.02 -11.03 -0.46
C VAL A 212 -5.95 -9.84 -0.67
N TYR A 213 -6.69 -9.80 -1.77
CA TYR A 213 -7.66 -8.74 -2.01
C TYR A 213 -8.93 -8.93 -1.16
N ALA A 214 -9.40 -10.18 -1.04
CA ALA A 214 -10.64 -10.49 -0.33
C ALA A 214 -10.60 -10.15 1.17
N VAL A 215 -9.42 -10.11 1.79
CA VAL A 215 -9.28 -9.74 3.22
C VAL A 215 -9.24 -8.23 3.47
N LEU A 216 -9.07 -7.38 2.43
CA LEU A 216 -8.90 -5.93 2.60
C LEU A 216 -9.94 -5.29 3.53
N PRO A 217 -11.25 -5.59 3.40
CA PRO A 217 -12.28 -5.00 4.25
C PRO A 217 -12.12 -5.30 5.73
N PHE A 218 -11.29 -6.27 6.10
CA PHE A 218 -11.12 -6.74 7.48
C PHE A 218 -9.76 -6.34 8.06
N VAL A 219 -8.89 -5.66 7.31
CA VAL A 219 -7.56 -5.29 7.80
C VAL A 219 -7.63 -4.03 8.65
N HIS A 220 -7.31 -4.16 9.93
CA HIS A 220 -7.25 -3.03 10.85
C HIS A 220 -6.30 -1.94 10.37
N PHE A 221 -6.79 -0.70 10.26
CA PHE A 221 -6.02 0.38 9.63
C PHE A 221 -4.82 0.83 10.46
N ARG A 222 -4.80 0.57 11.77
CA ARG A 222 -3.61 0.77 12.63
C ARG A 222 -2.72 -0.47 12.80
N TYR A 223 -3.30 -1.63 13.13
CA TYR A 223 -2.55 -2.80 13.61
C TYR A 223 -2.29 -3.88 12.55
N ASN A 224 -2.83 -3.75 11.34
CA ASN A 224 -2.70 -4.72 10.25
C ASN A 224 -3.10 -6.16 10.62
N ILE A 225 -3.99 -6.29 11.60
CA ILE A 225 -4.64 -7.54 12.05
C ILE A 225 -5.97 -7.67 11.31
N LEU A 226 -6.39 -8.90 10.99
CA LEU A 226 -7.74 -9.15 10.50
C LEU A 226 -8.76 -9.10 11.65
N CYS A 227 -9.73 -8.20 11.58
CA CYS A 227 -10.73 -7.93 12.61
C CYS A 227 -12.10 -7.57 12.01
N ALA A 228 -13.14 -7.68 12.83
CA ALA A 228 -14.52 -7.34 12.45
C ALA A 228 -14.79 -5.82 12.45
N ASN A 229 -13.98 -5.05 13.19
CA ASN A 229 -14.05 -3.58 13.32
C ASN A 229 -12.72 -2.87 12.95
N PRO A 230 -12.29 -2.90 11.68
CA PRO A 230 -11.01 -2.32 11.22
C PRO A 230 -10.69 -0.86 11.57
N SER A 231 -11.71 -0.03 11.84
CA SER A 231 -11.55 1.37 12.23
C SER A 231 -11.56 1.63 13.73
N GLU A 232 -11.62 0.58 14.55
CA GLU A 232 -11.61 0.72 16.00
C GLU A 232 -10.35 1.47 16.48
N ASN A 233 -10.55 2.49 17.30
CA ASN A 233 -9.48 3.35 17.79
C ASN A 233 -8.95 2.87 19.14
N TYR A 234 -9.80 2.23 19.95
CA TYR A 234 -9.46 1.71 21.26
C TYR A 234 -8.91 0.28 21.13
N THR A 235 -7.63 0.11 21.48
CA THR A 235 -6.92 -1.17 21.30
C THR A 235 -7.63 -2.36 21.94
N ASP A 236 -8.26 -2.17 23.09
CA ASP A 236 -8.92 -3.23 23.85
C ASP A 236 -10.26 -3.65 23.24
N ASP A 237 -10.85 -2.81 22.37
CA ASP A 237 -12.13 -3.06 21.69
C ASP A 237 -11.95 -3.66 20.29
N VAL A 238 -10.70 -3.76 19.81
CA VAL A 238 -10.39 -4.44 18.55
C VAL A 238 -10.83 -5.90 18.67
N THR A 239 -11.63 -6.36 17.70
CA THR A 239 -12.20 -7.71 17.69
C THR A 239 -11.58 -8.54 16.54
N PRO A 240 -10.49 -9.30 16.80
CA PRO A 240 -9.87 -10.14 15.78
C PRO A 240 -10.83 -11.18 15.23
N LEU A 241 -10.77 -11.42 13.92
CA LEU A 241 -11.54 -12.48 13.28
C LEU A 241 -10.93 -13.84 13.62
N SER A 242 -11.77 -14.75 14.09
CA SER A 242 -11.40 -16.16 14.14
C SER A 242 -11.21 -16.70 12.72
N LEU A 243 -10.39 -17.74 12.58
CA LEU A 243 -10.23 -18.43 11.30
C LEU A 243 -11.54 -19.02 10.77
N GLY A 244 -12.46 -19.41 11.67
CA GLY A 244 -13.78 -19.92 11.29
C GLY A 244 -14.65 -18.84 10.66
N THR A 245 -14.78 -17.71 11.35
CA THR A 245 -15.54 -16.54 10.85
C THR A 245 -14.96 -16.02 9.54
N LEU A 246 -13.63 -15.94 9.43
CA LEU A 246 -12.99 -15.55 8.17
C LEU A 246 -13.26 -16.57 7.05
N ALA A 247 -13.31 -17.87 7.36
CA ALA A 247 -13.67 -18.90 6.38
C ALA A 247 -15.10 -18.73 5.87
N GLU A 248 -16.04 -18.45 6.75
CA GLU A 248 -17.43 -18.15 6.39
C GLU A 248 -17.52 -16.94 5.45
N PHE A 249 -16.91 -15.81 5.83
CA PHE A 249 -16.88 -14.61 4.99
C PHE A 249 -16.28 -14.86 3.61
N LEU A 250 -15.21 -15.67 3.53
CA LEU A 250 -14.52 -15.95 2.28
C LEU A 250 -15.11 -17.15 1.51
N GLY A 251 -16.23 -17.72 1.95
CA GLY A 251 -16.92 -18.84 1.27
C GLY A 251 -16.21 -20.19 1.39
N TYR A 252 -15.38 -20.39 2.41
CA TYR A 252 -14.71 -21.66 2.72
C TYR A 252 -15.52 -22.46 3.75
N GLY A 253 -16.08 -23.59 3.32
CA GLY A 253 -16.76 -24.52 4.24
C GLY A 253 -15.83 -25.27 5.20
N ASP A 254 -14.50 -25.17 5.03
CA ASP A 254 -13.52 -25.76 5.94
C ASP A 254 -12.42 -24.73 6.29
N PRO A 255 -12.39 -24.25 7.56
CA PRO A 255 -11.38 -23.31 8.02
C PRO A 255 -9.93 -23.83 7.88
N LYS A 256 -9.70 -25.15 7.91
CA LYS A 256 -8.37 -25.73 7.72
C LYS A 256 -7.88 -25.53 6.29
N LYS A 257 -8.76 -25.66 5.29
CA LYS A 257 -8.44 -25.38 3.88
C LYS A 257 -8.10 -23.91 3.66
N LEU A 258 -8.85 -22.99 4.30
CA LEU A 258 -8.50 -21.57 4.27
C LEU A 258 -7.11 -21.34 4.86
N ARG A 259 -6.81 -21.90 6.04
CA ARG A 259 -5.49 -21.78 6.67
C ARG A 259 -4.37 -22.28 5.77
N GLN A 260 -4.56 -23.42 5.11
CA GLN A 260 -3.57 -23.96 4.16
C GLN A 260 -3.37 -23.02 2.96
N ALA A 261 -4.46 -22.48 2.41
CA ALA A 261 -4.41 -21.52 1.32
C ALA A 261 -3.65 -20.24 1.72
N LEU A 262 -3.97 -19.65 2.88
CA LEU A 262 -3.31 -18.46 3.41
C LEU A 262 -1.81 -18.71 3.66
N ARG A 263 -1.44 -19.85 4.25
CA ARG A 263 -0.03 -20.23 4.49
C ARG A 263 0.78 -20.43 3.22
N GLY A 264 0.13 -20.83 2.13
CA GLY A 264 0.76 -21.01 0.82
C GLY A 264 1.19 -19.69 0.16
N ILE A 265 0.66 -18.55 0.61
CA ILE A 265 0.96 -17.25 0.02
C ILE A 265 2.22 -16.69 0.66
N ARG A 266 3.32 -16.65 -0.11
CA ARG A 266 4.63 -16.20 0.36
C ARG A 266 5.28 -15.20 -0.59
N VAL A 267 5.90 -14.17 -0.02
CA VAL A 267 6.75 -13.18 -0.70
C VAL A 267 8.18 -13.40 -0.24
N ASN A 268 9.09 -13.68 -1.17
CA ASN A 268 10.52 -13.87 -0.90
C ASN A 268 10.80 -14.78 0.29
N GLY A 269 10.16 -15.95 0.31
CA GLY A 269 10.32 -16.93 1.38
C GLY A 269 9.52 -16.62 2.65
N ARG A 270 8.93 -15.44 2.81
CA ARG A 270 8.18 -15.01 4.01
C ARG A 270 6.66 -15.12 3.82
N PRO A 271 5.89 -15.46 4.85
CA PRO A 271 4.44 -15.55 4.74
C PRO A 271 3.81 -14.18 4.51
N VAL A 272 2.73 -14.14 3.73
CA VAL A 272 1.85 -12.97 3.62
C VAL A 272 0.92 -12.87 4.83
N PHE A 273 0.53 -14.01 5.40
CA PHE A 273 -0.34 -14.11 6.57
C PHE A 273 0.39 -14.82 7.70
N GLN A 274 0.64 -14.10 8.80
CA GLN A 274 1.21 -14.66 10.01
C GLN A 274 0.08 -15.01 10.98
N PHE A 275 0.16 -16.20 11.59
CA PHE A 275 -0.78 -16.64 12.61
C PHE A 275 -0.10 -16.52 13.97
N VAL A 276 -0.65 -15.68 14.83
CA VAL A 276 -0.24 -15.56 16.23
C VAL A 276 -1.18 -16.45 17.04
N GLU A 277 -0.66 -17.55 17.55
CA GLU A 277 -1.44 -18.48 18.37
C GLU A 277 -1.69 -17.86 19.75
N ASP A 278 -2.86 -18.11 20.31
CA ASP A 278 -3.19 -17.81 21.71
C ASP A 278 -2.83 -19.05 22.55
N ASP A 279 -2.17 -18.84 23.68
CA ASP A 279 -1.61 -19.88 24.54
C ASP A 279 -2.70 -20.75 25.19
N LYS A 280 -3.89 -20.19 25.42
CA LYS A 280 -5.01 -20.84 26.10
C LYS A 280 -6.03 -21.40 25.14
N ASP A 281 -6.26 -20.74 24.00
CA ASP A 281 -7.22 -21.17 23.00
C ASP A 281 -6.74 -20.90 21.58
N VAL A 282 -6.21 -21.94 20.94
CA VAL A 282 -5.79 -21.91 19.52
C VAL A 282 -6.88 -21.44 18.53
N ARG A 283 -8.16 -21.38 18.92
CA ARG A 283 -9.24 -20.80 18.09
C ARG A 283 -9.23 -19.27 18.11
N LYS A 284 -8.68 -18.66 19.17
CA LYS A 284 -8.48 -17.21 19.34
C LYS A 284 -7.20 -16.68 18.68
N ARG A 285 -6.57 -17.50 17.82
CA ARG A 285 -5.43 -17.08 16.99
C ARG A 285 -5.75 -15.78 16.27
N LYS A 286 -4.75 -14.89 16.20
CA LYS A 286 -4.85 -13.64 15.43
C LYS A 286 -4.16 -13.83 14.09
N ILE A 287 -4.68 -13.20 13.04
CA ILE A 287 -4.09 -13.22 11.71
C ILE A 287 -3.56 -11.82 11.41
N ILE A 288 -2.25 -11.71 11.18
CA ILE A 288 -1.57 -10.46 10.84
C ILE A 288 -1.18 -10.52 9.38
N VAL A 289 -1.39 -9.43 8.65
CA VAL A 289 -0.98 -9.33 7.25
C VAL A 289 0.41 -8.70 7.16
N ASN A 290 1.23 -9.22 6.23
CA ASN A 290 2.58 -8.73 6.01
C ASN A 290 2.56 -7.30 5.47
N PRO A 291 3.21 -6.33 6.15
CA PRO A 291 3.19 -4.93 5.74
C PRO A 291 3.93 -4.68 4.42
N LYS A 292 4.70 -5.63 3.90
CA LYS A 292 5.28 -5.56 2.54
C LYS A 292 4.27 -5.82 1.44
N VAL A 293 3.10 -6.37 1.77
CA VAL A 293 2.01 -6.68 0.83
C VAL A 293 0.92 -5.61 0.90
N MET A 294 0.40 -5.39 2.09
CA MET A 294 -0.59 -4.35 2.36
C MET A 294 -0.40 -3.76 3.76
N PHE A 295 -0.69 -2.46 3.90
CA PHE A 295 -0.45 -1.76 5.15
C PHE A 295 -1.38 -0.56 5.33
N GLY A 296 -2.21 -0.59 6.37
CA GLY A 296 -3.03 0.56 6.76
C GLY A 296 -2.30 1.58 7.65
N GLY A 297 -1.32 1.12 8.44
CA GLY A 297 -0.81 1.85 9.60
C GLY A 297 0.12 3.03 9.32
N ASN A 298 0.76 3.50 10.40
CA ASN A 298 1.79 4.53 10.40
C ASN A 298 3.19 3.90 10.56
N SER A 299 4.23 4.73 10.69
CA SER A 299 5.62 4.27 10.84
C SER A 299 5.86 3.43 12.10
N GLU A 300 5.28 3.81 13.24
CA GLU A 300 5.43 3.08 14.51
C GLU A 300 4.84 1.67 14.42
N ALA A 301 3.63 1.55 13.85
CA ALA A 301 3.02 0.24 13.60
C ALA A 301 3.86 -0.59 12.61
N LEU A 302 4.45 0.04 11.59
CA LEU A 302 5.26 -0.65 10.59
C LEU A 302 6.47 -1.35 11.22
N GLU A 303 7.21 -0.64 12.09
CA GLU A 303 8.40 -1.18 12.76
C GLU A 303 8.04 -2.44 13.57
N SER A 304 7.02 -2.31 14.42
CA SER A 304 6.57 -3.38 15.33
C SER A 304 6.05 -4.60 14.57
N ILE A 305 5.23 -4.38 13.54
CA ILE A 305 4.62 -5.46 12.77
C ILE A 305 5.66 -6.15 11.88
N SER A 306 6.59 -5.39 11.28
CA SER A 306 7.63 -5.96 10.40
C SER A 306 8.52 -6.96 11.12
N ALA A 307 8.79 -6.72 12.41
CA ALA A 307 9.58 -7.65 13.24
C ALA A 307 8.97 -9.07 13.29
N LEU A 308 7.63 -9.18 13.24
CA LEU A 308 6.90 -10.46 13.27
C LEU A 308 7.07 -11.30 11.98
N PHE A 309 7.61 -10.70 10.91
CA PHE A 309 7.85 -11.34 9.62
C PHE A 309 9.34 -11.50 9.30
N ASN A 310 10.24 -11.22 10.26
CA ASN A 310 11.64 -11.54 10.13
C ASN A 310 11.84 -13.07 10.23
N GLU A 311 12.86 -13.57 9.56
CA GLU A 311 13.21 -14.98 9.65
C GLU A 311 13.69 -15.27 11.07
N SER A 312 13.18 -16.34 11.67
CA SER A 312 13.77 -16.88 12.88
C SER A 312 15.12 -17.48 12.48
N ASN A 313 16.21 -16.94 13.02
CA ASN A 313 17.54 -17.56 12.93
C ASN A 313 17.55 -18.97 13.53
#